data_AF-A0A3R8JVM8-F1
#
_entry.id   AF-A0A3R8JVM8-F1
#
_cell.length_a   1.000
_cell.length_b   1.000
_cell.length_c   1.000
_cell.angle_alpha   90.00
_cell.angle_beta   90.00
_cell.angle_gamma   90.00
#
_symmetry.space_group_name_H-M   'P 1'
#
loop_
_entity.id
_entity.type
_entity.pdbx_description
1 polymer ?
#
loop_
_entity_poly.entity_id
_entity_poly.type
_entity_poly.pdbx_seq_one_letter_code
_entity_poly.pdbx_strand_id
1 'polypeptide(L)' 'MKKTSEDHPNNSRDNLNSTQKQILELLSQDTRLSAKKIADAIGISSRNIESNIKKLKRRGILIRHGSPKNGYWEITDRT' A
#
# COMPACT_ATOMS: atom_id res chain seq x y z
N MET A 1 -14.20 33.68 14.86
CA MET A 1 -13.18 33.09 15.76
C MET A 1 -13.00 31.62 15.38
N LYS A 2 -11.73 31.18 15.35
CA LYS A 2 -11.19 29.83 15.07
C LYS A 2 -11.29 29.32 13.62
N LYS A 3 -10.18 29.55 12.89
CA LYS A 3 -9.68 28.68 11.82
C LYS A 3 -9.33 27.30 12.42
N THR A 4 -9.66 26.25 11.71
CA THR A 4 -8.92 24.98 11.71
C THR A 4 -9.14 24.40 10.31
N SER A 5 -8.26 24.77 9.39
CA SER A 5 -7.12 23.94 8.99
C SER A 5 -7.55 23.01 7.86
N GLU A 6 -7.54 23.61 6.67
CA GLU A 6 -7.29 23.00 5.38
C GLU A 6 -6.91 21.50 5.43
N ASP A 7 -7.87 20.62 5.20
CA ASP A 7 -7.61 19.28 4.65
C ASP A 7 -7.24 19.44 3.17
N HIS A 8 -6.05 19.98 2.89
CA HIS A 8 -5.39 19.70 1.62
C HIS A 8 -5.06 18.20 1.63
N PRO A 9 -5.45 17.41 0.61
CA PRO A 9 -4.98 16.05 0.48
C PRO A 9 -3.48 16.11 0.23
N ASN A 10 -2.72 16.09 1.32
CA ASN A 10 -1.28 16.09 1.32
C ASN A 10 -0.85 14.85 0.53
N ASN A 11 -0.27 15.08 -0.66
CA ASN A 11 0.02 14.07 -1.66
C ASN A 11 0.55 12.77 -1.02
N SER A 12 -0.34 11.79 -0.91
CA SER A 12 -0.16 10.61 -0.05
C SER A 12 1.05 9.78 -0.45
N ARG A 13 1.60 9.99 -1.65
CA ARG A 13 2.76 9.26 -2.18
C ARG A 13 4.10 9.89 -1.81
N ASP A 14 4.15 11.19 -1.54
CA ASP A 14 5.41 11.92 -1.43
C ASP A 14 6.27 11.46 -0.24
N ASN A 15 5.62 10.88 0.78
CA ASN A 15 6.28 10.31 1.96
C ASN A 15 6.17 8.78 2.04
N LEU A 16 6.41 8.08 0.93
CA LEU A 16 6.57 6.62 0.90
C LEU A 16 8.04 6.22 0.99
N ASN A 17 8.36 5.25 1.85
CA ASN A 17 9.70 4.68 1.88
C ASN A 17 9.96 3.76 0.66
N SER A 18 11.22 3.37 0.45
CA SER A 18 11.62 2.52 -0.68
C SER A 18 10.84 1.21 -0.75
N THR A 19 10.69 0.51 0.38
CA THR A 19 9.93 -0.75 0.45
C THR A 19 8.46 -0.57 0.08
N GLN A 20 7.82 0.50 0.53
CA GLN A 20 6.42 0.80 0.19
C GLN A 20 6.26 1.11 -1.30
N LYS A 21 7.21 1.83 -1.90
CA LYS A 21 7.23 2.09 -3.34
C LYS A 21 7.36 0.77 -4.12
N GLN A 22 8.28 -0.10 -3.73
CA GLN A 22 8.45 -1.43 -4.35
C GLN A 22 7.21 -2.32 -4.21
N ILE A 23 6.52 -2.30 -3.06
CA ILE A 23 5.26 -3.02 -2.87
C ILE A 23 4.21 -2.53 -3.87
N LEU A 24 4.04 -1.21 -4.01
CA LEU A 24 3.07 -0.63 -4.93
C LEU A 24 3.43 -0.91 -6.40
N GLU A 25 4.71 -0.87 -6.74
CA GLU A 25 5.20 -1.22 -8.08
C GLU A 25 4.85 -2.68 -8.42
N LEU A 26 5.17 -3.64 -7.55
CA LEU A 26 4.82 -5.04 -7.76
C LEU A 26 3.31 -5.27 -7.86
N LEU A 27 2.52 -4.60 -7.01
CA LEU A 27 1.06 -4.70 -7.05
C LEU A 27 0.44 -3.99 -8.26
N SER A 28 1.14 -3.04 -8.88
CA SER A 28 0.72 -2.44 -10.14
C SER A 28 0.84 -3.42 -11.31
N GLN A 29 1.77 -4.38 -11.23
CA GLN A 29 1.98 -5.42 -12.23
C GLN A 29 1.08 -6.65 -11.99
N ASP A 30 0.96 -7.09 -10.74
CA ASP A 30 0.04 -8.17 -10.34
C ASP A 30 -0.65 -7.85 -9.01
N THR A 31 -1.91 -7.48 -9.09
CA THR A 31 -2.74 -7.13 -7.94
C THR A 31 -3.05 -8.31 -7.02
N ARG A 32 -2.78 -9.55 -7.43
CA ARG A 32 -3.09 -10.77 -6.63
C ARG A 32 -1.91 -11.27 -5.82
N LEU A 33 -0.77 -10.58 -5.84
CA LEU A 33 0.40 -11.01 -5.08
C LEU A 33 0.11 -11.09 -3.57
N SER A 34 0.57 -12.20 -2.99
CA SER A 34 0.57 -12.39 -1.54
C SER A 34 1.76 -11.65 -0.91
N ALA A 35 1.66 -11.34 0.38
CA ALA A 35 2.78 -10.74 1.13
C ALA A 35 4.05 -11.60 1.06
N LYS A 36 3.92 -12.93 1.02
CA LYS A 36 5.05 -13.86 0.85
C LYS A 36 5.73 -13.68 -0.51
N LYS A 37 4.97 -13.68 -1.61
CA LYS A 37 5.55 -13.49 -2.96
C LYS A 37 6.24 -12.14 -3.11
N ILE A 38 5.67 -11.08 -2.51
CA ILE A 38 6.28 -9.75 -2.49
C ILE A 38 7.58 -9.76 -1.67
N ALA A 39 7.59 -10.44 -0.53
CA ALA A 39 8.76 -10.60 0.31
C ALA A 39 9.90 -11.33 -0.43
N ASP A 40 9.57 -12.42 -1.13
CA ASP A 40 10.50 -13.21 -1.94
C ASP A 40 11.09 -12.34 -3.08
N ALA A 41 10.28 -11.50 -3.72
CA ALA A 41 10.73 -10.61 -4.80
C ALA A 41 11.63 -9.45 -4.31
N ILE A 42 11.37 -8.90 -3.13
CA ILE A 42 12.15 -7.78 -2.56
C ILE A 42 13.38 -8.28 -1.78
N GLY A 43 13.37 -9.52 -1.30
CA GLY A 43 14.45 -10.10 -0.50
C GLY A 43 14.43 -9.68 0.98
N ILE A 44 13.24 -9.44 1.54
CA ILE A 44 13.06 -9.10 2.97
C ILE A 44 11.99 -9.96 3.62
N SER A 45 11.82 -9.88 4.95
CA SER A 45 10.86 -10.74 5.65
C SER A 45 9.40 -10.43 5.30
N SER A 46 8.57 -11.46 5.24
CA SER A 46 7.10 -11.34 5.07
C SER A 46 6.47 -10.45 6.14
N ARG A 47 6.95 -10.52 7.38
CA ARG A 47 6.52 -9.64 8.48
C ARG A 47 6.78 -8.15 8.18
N ASN A 48 7.90 -7.83 7.53
CA ASN A 48 8.19 -6.46 7.12
C ASN A 48 7.20 -5.99 6.03
N ILE A 49 6.92 -6.85 5.05
CA ILE A 49 5.92 -6.59 4.01
C ILE A 49 4.52 -6.40 4.59
N GLU A 50 4.07 -7.28 5.47
CA GLU A 50 2.76 -7.17 6.15
C GLU A 50 2.64 -5.87 6.93
N SER A 51 3.70 -5.47 7.65
CA SER A 51 3.74 -4.18 8.37
C SER A 51 3.59 -2.99 7.42
N ASN A 52 4.28 -3.00 6.28
CA ASN A 52 4.17 -1.95 5.27
C ASN A 52 2.81 -1.94 4.56
N ILE A 53 2.26 -3.11 4.19
CA ILE A 53 0.88 -3.23 3.67
C ILE A 53 -0.11 -2.66 4.67
N LYS A 54 0.01 -2.98 5.97
CA LYS A 54 -0.87 -2.42 7.01
C LYS A 54 -0.77 -0.89 7.08
N LYS A 55 0.42 -0.30 6.88
CA LYS A 55 0.62 1.16 6.83
C LYS A 55 -0.05 1.76 5.59
N LEU A 56 0.15 1.16 4.41
CA LEU A 56 -0.47 1.59 3.16
C LEU A 56 -2.01 1.55 3.24
N LYS A 57 -2.57 0.49 3.84
CA LYS A 57 -4.02 0.39 4.12
C LYS A 57 -4.53 1.52 5.02
N ARG A 58 -3.83 1.80 6.14
CA ARG A 58 -4.23 2.88 7.06
C ARG A 58 -4.18 4.27 6.42
N ARG A 59 -3.27 4.46 5.45
CA ARG A 59 -3.17 5.69 4.67
C ARG A 59 -4.20 5.78 3.55
N GLY A 60 -5.05 4.76 3.37
CA GLY A 60 -6.03 4.71 2.29
C GLY A 60 -5.43 4.47 0.90
N ILE A 61 -4.12 4.20 0.78
CA ILE A 61 -3.41 4.02 -0.52
C ILE A 61 -3.65 2.62 -1.11
N LEU A 62 -3.94 1.65 -0.25
CA LEU A 62 -4.09 0.25 -0.64
C LEU A 62 -5.35 -0.36 -0.02
N ILE A 63 -6.19 -0.99 -0.84
CA ILE A 63 -7.42 -1.67 -0.42
C ILE A 63 -7.34 -3.14 -0.82
N ARG A 64 -7.88 -4.04 0.02
CA ARG A 64 -8.04 -5.46 -0.30
C ARG A 64 -9.49 -5.72 -0.65
N HIS A 65 -9.74 -6.22 -1.85
CA HIS A 65 -11.04 -6.70 -2.29
C HIS A 65 -11.12 -8.22 -2.23
N GLY A 66 -12.31 -8.75 -1.95
CA GLY A 66 -12.56 -10.19 -1.94
C GLY A 66 -11.94 -10.96 -0.78
N SER A 67 -11.99 -12.29 -0.88
CA SER A 67 -11.56 -13.18 0.20
C SER A 67 -10.03 -13.22 0.37
N PRO A 68 -9.52 -13.70 1.52
CA PRO A 68 -8.08 -13.89 1.71
C PRO A 68 -7.41 -14.76 0.63
N LYS A 69 -8.14 -15.72 0.06
CA LYS A 69 -7.62 -16.66 -0.95
C LYS A 69 -7.73 -16.11 -2.38
N ASN A 70 -8.84 -15.46 -2.74
CA ASN A 70 -9.16 -15.09 -4.12
C ASN A 70 -9.26 -13.58 -4.36
N GLY A 71 -8.95 -12.78 -3.34
CA GLY A 71 -8.98 -11.33 -3.41
C GLY A 71 -7.81 -10.71 -4.17
N TYR A 72 -7.94 -9.43 -4.50
CA TYR A 72 -6.92 -8.62 -5.15
C TYR A 72 -6.71 -7.29 -4.42
N TRP A 73 -5.56 -6.68 -4.63
CA TRP A 73 -5.20 -5.37 -4.11
C TRP A 73 -5.56 -4.27 -5.10
N GLU A 74 -6.19 -3.22 -4.62
CA GLU A 74 -6.43 -1.98 -5.37
C GLU A 74 -5.52 -0.87 -4.83
N ILE A 75 -4.86 -0.16 -5.75
CA ILE A 75 -4.14 1.07 -5.47
C ILE A 75 -5.12 2.21 -5.79
N THR A 76 -5.59 2.89 -4.76
CA THR A 76 -6.69 3.88 -4.81
C THR A 76 -6.26 5.23 -5.36
N ASP A 77 -4.99 5.55 -5.22
CA ASP A 77 -4.41 6.81 -5.64
C ASP A 77 -3.97 6.70 -7.10
N ARG A 78 -4.97 6.70 -7.99
CA ARG A 78 -4.84 6.77 -9.45
C ARG A 78 -5.58 8.00 -9.99
N THR A 79 -5.26 9.20 -9.50
CA THR A 79 -5.61 10.47 -10.15
C THR A 79 -4.86 11.61 -9.50
#